data_AF-E5EZU7-F1
#
_entry.id   AF-E5EZU7-F1
#
_cell.length_a   1.000
_cell.length_b   1.000
_cell.length_c   1.000
_cell.angle_alpha   90.00
_cell.angle_beta   90.00
_cell.angle_gamma   90.00
#
_symmetry.space_group_name_H-M   'P 1'
#
loop_
_entity.id
_entity.type
_entity.pdbx_description
1 polymer ?
#
loop_
_entity_poly.entity_id
_entity_poly.type
_entity_poly.pdbx_seq_one_letter_code
_entity_poly.pdbx_strand_id
1 'polypeptide(L)' 'LDAKATNELDPTGPCQVVPKERCIDENLGRYEDVDEAIQKYSHGALEHVTLYSLFQD' A
#
# COMPACT_ATOMS: atom_id res chain seq x y z
N LEU A 1 13.44 4.39 -2.74
CA LEU A 1 14.59 3.51 -3.05
C LEU A 1 14.92 2.64 -1.85
N ASP A 2 15.00 3.23 -0.66
CA ASP A 2 15.31 2.52 0.60
C ASP A 2 14.38 1.34 0.89
N ALA A 3 13.05 1.50 0.77
CA ALA A 3 12.11 0.40 1.00
C ALA A 3 12.32 -0.80 0.05
N LYS A 4 12.76 -0.54 -1.19
CA LYS A 4 13.08 -1.60 -2.15
C LYS A 4 14.36 -2.33 -1.74
N ALA A 5 15.42 -1.59 -1.39
CA ALA A 5 16.67 -2.18 -0.93
C ALA A 5 16.47 -3.00 0.37
N THR A 6 15.65 -2.53 1.31
CA THR A 6 15.32 -3.27 2.52
C THR A 6 14.61 -4.60 2.22
N ASN A 7 13.66 -4.61 1.28
CA ASN A 7 13.00 -5.85 0.87
C ASN A 7 13.97 -6.83 0.16
N GLU A 8 14.91 -6.32 -0.65
CA GLU A 8 15.94 -7.15 -1.30
C GLU A 8 16.94 -7.75 -0.29
N LEU A 9 17.22 -7.04 0.82
CA LEU A 9 18.07 -7.51 1.90
C LEU A 9 17.38 -8.57 2.78
N ASP A 10 16.11 -8.35 3.13
CA ASP A 10 15.28 -9.30 3.89
C ASP A 10 13.85 -9.37 3.31
N PRO A 11 13.54 -10.39 2.49
CA PRO A 11 12.22 -10.55 1.90
C PRO A 11 11.09 -10.77 2.92
N THR A 12 11.42 -11.27 4.12
CA THR A 12 10.46 -11.48 5.22
C THR A 12 10.41 -10.31 6.20
N GLY A 13 11.19 -9.27 5.93
CA GLY A 13 11.29 -8.08 6.75
C GLY A 13 10.07 -7.14 6.66
N PRO A 14 10.18 -5.94 7.23
CA PRO A 14 9.04 -5.02 7.36
C PRO A 14 8.60 -4.37 6.04
N CYS A 15 9.48 -4.31 5.04
CA CYS A 15 9.16 -3.71 3.75
C CYS A 15 8.69 -4.80 2.79
N GLN A 16 7.44 -4.71 2.33
CA GLN A 16 6.82 -5.66 1.41
C GLN A 16 6.45 -4.96 0.11
N VAL A 17 6.53 -5.70 -1.00
CA VAL A 17 6.17 -5.17 -2.32
C VAL A 17 4.65 -5.23 -2.48
N VAL A 18 4.05 -4.09 -2.84
CA VAL A 18 2.62 -3.98 -3.14
C VAL A 18 2.48 -3.53 -4.60
N PRO A 19 1.87 -4.36 -5.48
CA PRO A 19 1.62 -3.97 -6.87
C PRO A 19 0.59 -2.83 -6.93
N LYS A 20 0.56 -2.10 -8.05
CA LYS A 20 -0.39 -1.00 -8.32
C LYS A 20 -1.04 -1.18 -9.67
N GLU A 21 -1.60 -2.36 -9.91
CA GLU A 21 -2.16 -2.74 -11.21
C GLU A 21 -3.64 -2.41 -11.30
N ARG A 22 -4.36 -2.48 -10.18
CA ARG A 22 -5.81 -2.28 -10.11
C ARG A 22 -6.16 -0.88 -9.57
N CYS A 23 -6.06 0.13 -10.44
CA CYS A 23 -6.42 1.50 -10.08
C CYS A 23 -7.93 1.67 -9.92
N ILE A 24 -8.36 2.21 -8.77
CA ILE A 24 -9.75 2.56 -8.48
C ILE A 24 -10.00 4.03 -8.81
N ASP A 25 -9.09 4.91 -8.37
CA ASP A 25 -9.18 6.35 -8.60
C ASP A 25 -7.77 6.94 -8.73
N GLU A 26 -7.42 7.41 -9.92
CA GLU A 26 -6.10 8.02 -10.19
C GLU A 26 -5.92 9.37 -9.51
N ASN A 27 -6.99 10.15 -9.30
CA ASN A 27 -6.91 11.48 -8.68
C ASN A 27 -6.64 11.38 -7.18
N LEU A 28 -7.28 10.42 -6.52
CA LEU A 28 -7.05 10.13 -5.10
C LEU A 28 -5.84 9.21 -4.88
N GLY A 29 -5.39 8.52 -5.93
CA GLY A 29 -4.32 7.53 -5.87
C GLY A 29 -4.74 6.25 -5.16
N ARG A 30 -5.99 5.82 -5.35
CA ARG A 30 -6.55 4.59 -4.75
C ARG A 30 -6.35 3.40 -5.66
N TYR A 31 -5.88 2.29 -5.08
CA TYR A 31 -5.62 1.03 -5.78
C TYR A 31 -6.14 -0.14 -4.94
N GLU A 32 -6.82 -1.09 -5.56
CA GLU A 32 -7.36 -2.27 -4.87
C GLU A 32 -6.24 -3.12 -4.23
N ASP A 33 -5.11 -3.28 -4.94
CA ASP A 33 -3.93 -3.98 -4.44
C ASP A 33 -3.37 -3.37 -3.14
N VAL A 34 -3.47 -2.04 -3.01
CA VAL A 34 -3.00 -1.30 -1.83
C VAL A 34 -3.96 -1.49 -0.66
N ASP A 35 -5.26 -1.43 -0.93
CA ASP A 35 -6.29 -1.65 0.08
C ASP A 35 -6.21 -3.08 0.65
N GLU A 36 -6.04 -4.11 -0.21
CA GLU A 36 -5.83 -5.50 0.20
C GLU A 36 -4.57 -5.66 1.09
N ALA A 37 -3.46 -5.02 0.72
CA ALA A 37 -2.23 -5.04 1.51
C ALA A 37 -2.43 -4.38 2.88
N ILE A 38 -3.06 -3.21 2.92
CA ILE A 38 -3.34 -2.50 4.17
C ILE A 38 -4.24 -3.35 5.07
N GLN A 39 -5.31 -3.95 4.56
CA GLN A 39 -6.17 -4.80 5.36
C GLN A 39 -5.40 -5.97 5.97
N LYS A 40 -4.55 -6.62 5.17
CA LYS A 40 -3.71 -7.75 5.61
C LYS A 40 -2.69 -7.37 6.68
N TYR A 41 -1.96 -6.27 6.50
CA TYR A 41 -0.86 -5.89 7.39
C TYR A 41 -1.34 -5.07 8.60
N SER A 42 -2.44 -4.33 8.47
CA SER A 42 -3.06 -3.58 9.58
C SER A 42 -3.93 -4.44 10.49
N HIS A 43 -4.16 -5.71 10.14
CA HIS A 43 -5.07 -6.61 10.85
C HIS A 43 -6.50 -6.05 10.96
N GLY A 44 -6.96 -5.37 9.90
CA GLY A 44 -8.28 -4.75 9.84
C GLY A 44 -8.41 -3.43 10.59
N ALA A 45 -7.31 -2.81 11.02
CA ALA A 45 -7.35 -1.48 11.63
C ALA A 45 -7.59 -0.36 10.60
N LEU A 46 -7.21 -0.60 9.34
CA LEU A 46 -7.41 0.31 8.21
C LEU A 46 -7.92 -0.51 7.01
N GLU A 47 -8.86 0.05 6.26
CA GLU A 47 -9.46 -0.59 5.08
C GLU A 47 -8.98 0.02 3.76
N HIS A 48 -8.79 1.34 3.74
CA HIS A 48 -8.42 2.10 2.54
C HIS A 48 -7.39 3.17 2.88
N VAL A 49 -6.72 3.69 1.86
CA VAL A 49 -5.92 4.91 1.97
C VAL A 49 -6.01 5.70 0.67
N THR A 50 -5.99 7.03 0.77
CA THR A 50 -5.73 7.88 -0.40
C THR A 50 -4.28 8.34 -0.38
N LEU A 51 -3.59 8.20 -1.51
CA LEU A 51 -2.17 8.54 -1.60
C LEU A 51 -1.94 10.03 -1.87
N TYR A 52 -2.94 10.72 -2.42
CA TYR A 52 -2.80 12.10 -2.90
C TYR A 52 -3.78 13.08 -2.22
N SER A 53 -4.56 12.63 -1.24
CA SER A 53 -5.47 13.47 -0.47
C SER A 53 -5.21 13.32 1.03
N LEU A 54 -5.39 14.42 1.76
CA LEU A 54 -5.35 14.44 3.23
C LEU A 54 -6.75 14.53 3.84
N PHE A 55 -7.77 14.75 3.01
CA PHE A 55 -9.15 15.03 3.45
C PHE A 55 -10.10 13.85 3.27
N GLN A 56 -9.69 12.84 2.51
CA GLN A 56 -10.51 11.68 2.18
C GLN A 56 -9.67 10.44 2.41
N ASP A 57 -10.24 9.45 3.11
CA ASP A 57 -9.66 8.13 3.36
C ASP A 57 -10.62 7.08 2.77
#